data_AF-A0A0B6XZ21-F1
#
_entry.id   AF-A0A0B6XZ21-F1
#
_cell.length_a   1.000
_cell.length_b   1.000
_cell.length_c   1.000
_cell.angle_alpha   90.00
_cell.angle_beta   90.00
_cell.angle_gamma   90.00
#
_symmetry.space_group_name_H-M   'P 1'
#
loop_
_entity.id
_entity.type
_entity.pdbx_description
1 polymer ?
#
loop_
_entity_poly.entity_id
_entity_poly.type
_entity_poly.pdbx_seq_one_letter_code
_entity_poly.pdbx_strand_id
1 'polypeptide(L)'
;GNIIVLAAAMFAQSEAGLAAGLAGLAISSAQQVTNALTMVVQVATQAETNIVSAERILEYAGVPTEAPWDNPDTQPPKSWPDDGSVVIDDLQLRYRDGLELVLKG
;
A
#
# COMPACT_ATOMS: atom_id res chain seq x y z
N GLY A 1 29.43 5.56 -1.67
CA GLY A 1 30.19 4.89 -2.75
C GLY A 1 31.55 5.50 -2.92
N ASN A 2 31.64 6.58 -3.71
CA ASN A 2 32.92 7.19 -4.10
C ASN A 2 33.80 7.64 -2.92
N ILE A 3 33.23 8.14 -1.81
CA ILE A 3 34.00 8.56 -0.62
C ILE A 3 34.67 7.37 0.08
N ILE A 4 34.03 6.19 0.12
CA ILE A 4 34.58 4.99 0.75
C ILE A 4 35.74 4.43 -0.09
N VAL A 5 35.57 4.41 -1.42
CA VAL A 5 36.62 4.00 -2.36
C VAL A 5 37.80 4.97 -2.31
N LEU A 6 37.53 6.28 -2.25
CA LEU A 6 38.56 7.32 -2.11
C LEU A 6 39.33 7.21 -0.78
N ALA A 7 38.63 6.98 0.32
CA ALA A 7 39.24 6.78 1.64
C ALA A 7 40.09 5.50 1.68
N ALA A 8 39.58 4.39 1.14
CA ALA A 8 40.33 3.13 1.04
C ALA A 8 41.59 3.27 0.15
N ALA A 9 41.50 4.02 -0.96
CA ALA A 9 42.63 4.30 -1.83
C ALA A 9 43.70 5.18 -1.14
N MET A 10 43.28 6.21 -0.39
CA MET A 10 44.21 7.06 0.37
C MET A 10 44.90 6.30 1.51
N PHE A 11 44.17 5.44 2.24
CA PHE A 11 44.76 4.62 3.30
C PHE A 11 45.77 3.61 2.75
N ALA A 12 45.45 2.95 1.62
CA ALA A 12 46.37 2.04 0.95
C ALA A 12 47.64 2.72 0.43
N GLN A 13 47.59 4.00 0.05
CA GLN A 13 48.75 4.79 -0.36
C GLN A 13 49.62 5.22 0.84
N SER A 14 49.02 5.35 2.04
CA SER A 14 49.70 5.85 3.25
C SER A 14 50.51 4.78 4.00
N GLU A 15 50.18 3.50 3.85
CA GLU A 15 50.99 2.40 4.39
C GLU A 15 52.10 1.99 3.42
N ALA A 16 53.32 2.43 3.70
CA ALA A 16 54.53 1.96 3.04
C ALA A 16 54.82 0.50 3.42
N GLY A 17 54.11 -0.45 2.83
CA GLY A 17 54.31 -1.89 3.07
C GLY A 17 53.16 -2.81 2.67
N LEU A 18 51.98 -2.27 2.33
CA LEU A 18 50.84 -3.10 1.94
C LEU A 18 51.02 -3.62 0.50
N ALA A 19 50.95 -4.95 0.32
CA ALA A 19 50.99 -5.55 -1.01
C ALA A 19 49.81 -5.01 -1.84
N ALA A 20 50.10 -4.44 -3.02
CA ALA A 20 49.10 -3.81 -3.89
C ALA A 20 47.87 -4.69 -4.19
N GLY A 21 48.02 -6.02 -4.17
CA GLY A 21 46.92 -6.98 -4.28
C GLY A 21 45.92 -6.93 -3.11
N LEU A 22 46.39 -6.76 -1.87
CA LEU A 22 45.52 -6.65 -0.69
C LEU A 22 44.72 -5.33 -0.68
N ALA A 23 45.37 -4.24 -1.11
CA ALA A 23 44.70 -2.95 -1.30
C ALA A 23 43.57 -3.03 -2.35
N GLY A 24 43.84 -3.66 -3.50
CA GLY A 24 42.84 -3.86 -4.55
C GLY A 24 41.66 -4.73 -4.10
N LEU A 25 41.93 -5.77 -3.30
CA LEU A 25 40.89 -6.61 -2.69
C LEU A 25 40.05 -5.85 -1.66
N ALA A 26 40.67 -5.04 -0.81
CA ALA A 26 39.96 -4.21 0.16
C ALA A 26 39.03 -3.20 -0.52
N ILE A 27 39.51 -2.50 -1.56
CA ILE A 27 38.71 -1.55 -2.35
C ILE A 27 37.55 -2.27 -3.05
N SER A 28 37.82 -3.41 -3.68
CA SER A 28 36.79 -4.20 -4.38
C SER A 28 35.73 -4.73 -3.41
N SER A 29 36.13 -5.11 -2.19
CA SER A 29 35.21 -5.57 -1.15
C SER A 29 34.35 -4.40 -0.63
N ALA A 30 34.95 -3.25 -0.38
CA ALA A 30 34.22 -2.04 0.03
C ALA A 30 33.21 -1.57 -1.04
N GLN A 31 33.59 -1.67 -2.33
CA GLN A 31 32.69 -1.37 -3.44
C GLN A 31 31.52 -2.35 -3.50
N GLN A 32 31.77 -3.65 -3.36
CA GLN A 32 30.71 -4.67 -3.34
C GLN A 32 29.71 -4.44 -2.21
N VAL A 33 30.19 -4.18 -1.00
CA VAL A 33 29.32 -3.86 0.15
C VAL A 33 28.50 -2.60 -0.12
N THR A 34 29.10 -1.56 -0.69
CA THR A 34 28.39 -0.32 -0.99
C THR A 34 27.27 -0.53 -2.03
N ASN A 35 27.55 -1.34 -3.06
CA ASN A 35 26.55 -1.67 -4.07
C ASN A 35 25.40 -2.47 -3.47
N ALA A 36 25.69 -3.46 -2.62
CA ALA A 36 24.68 -4.24 -1.92
C ALA A 36 23.78 -3.36 -1.04
N LEU A 37 24.36 -2.43 -0.26
CA LEU A 37 23.59 -1.50 0.55
C LEU A 37 22.69 -0.59 -0.29
N THR A 38 23.19 -0.12 -1.43
CA THR A 38 22.41 0.71 -2.36
C THR A 38 21.20 -0.06 -2.89
N MET A 39 21.41 -1.32 -3.29
CA MET A 39 20.33 -2.21 -3.74
C MET A 39 19.30 -2.46 -2.64
N VAL A 40 19.73 -2.70 -1.39
CA VAL A 40 18.81 -2.92 -0.26
C VAL A 40 17.91 -1.70 -0.04
N VAL A 41 18.47 -0.49 -0.04
CA VAL A 41 17.69 0.75 0.12
C VAL A 41 16.67 0.88 -1.01
N GLN A 42 17.08 0.64 -2.26
CA GLN A 42 16.16 0.71 -3.40
C GLN A 42 15.00 -0.28 -3.29
N VAL A 43 15.28 -1.53 -2.92
CA VAL A 43 14.25 -2.56 -2.75
C VAL A 43 13.31 -2.21 -1.58
N ALA A 44 13.84 -1.69 -0.48
CA ALA A 44 13.03 -1.26 0.66
C ALA A 44 12.07 -0.12 0.27
N THR A 45 12.57 0.92 -0.40
CA THR A 45 11.73 2.03 -0.87
C THR A 45 10.67 1.58 -1.87
N GLN A 46 11.01 0.63 -2.76
CA GLN A 46 10.04 0.07 -3.69
C GLN A 46 8.94 -0.72 -2.95
N ALA A 47 9.30 -1.48 -1.92
CA ALA A 47 8.34 -2.21 -1.10
C ALA A 47 7.40 -1.25 -0.34
N GLU A 48 7.93 -0.20 0.28
CA GLU A 48 7.15 0.86 0.94
C GLU A 48 6.20 1.56 -0.02
N THR A 49 6.60 1.77 -1.27
CA THR A 49 5.72 2.37 -2.28
C THR A 49 4.61 1.41 -2.70
N ASN A 50 4.93 0.12 -2.82
CA ASN A 50 3.98 -0.89 -3.29
C ASN A 50 2.90 -1.22 -2.23
N ILE A 51 3.24 -1.21 -0.94
CA ILE A 51 2.29 -1.54 0.13
C ILE A 51 1.14 -0.53 0.24
N VAL A 52 1.36 0.74 -0.11
CA VAL A 52 0.30 1.78 -0.09
C VAL A 52 -0.91 1.40 -0.94
N SER A 53 -0.69 0.75 -2.09
CA SER A 53 -1.81 0.30 -2.94
C SER A 53 -2.61 -0.82 -2.28
N ALA A 54 -1.92 -1.74 -1.59
CA ALA A 54 -2.57 -2.82 -0.85
C ALA A 54 -3.34 -2.30 0.37
N GLU A 55 -2.79 -1.31 1.09
CA GLU A 55 -3.49 -0.65 2.20
C GLU A 55 -4.82 -0.02 1.73
N ARG A 56 -4.83 0.66 0.58
CA ARG A 56 -6.06 1.26 0.02
C ARG A 56 -7.10 0.22 -0.36
N ILE A 57 -6.69 -0.92 -0.90
CA ILE A 57 -7.62 -2.02 -1.21
C ILE A 57 -8.23 -2.57 0.07
N LEU A 58 -7.42 -2.77 1.10
CA LEU A 58 -7.91 -3.27 2.40
C LEU A 58 -8.83 -2.26 3.10
N GLU A 59 -8.53 -0.96 3.00
CA GLU A 59 -9.39 0.10 3.51
C GLU A 59 -10.78 0.04 2.87
N TYR A 60 -10.86 -0.09 1.53
CA TYR A 60 -12.15 -0.21 0.84
C TYR A 60 -12.84 -1.56 1.07
N ALA A 61 -12.10 -2.62 1.36
CA ALA A 61 -12.71 -3.90 1.71
C ALA A 61 -13.38 -3.89 3.10
N GLY A 62 -12.97 -2.96 3.98
CA GLY A 62 -13.47 -2.86 5.35
C GLY A 62 -14.64 -1.89 5.55
N VAL A 63 -15.07 -1.17 4.52
CA VAL A 63 -16.19 -0.22 4.65
C VAL A 63 -17.53 -0.95 4.82
N PRO A 64 -18.50 -0.36 5.56
CA PRO A 64 -19.85 -0.91 5.63
C PRO A 64 -20.43 -1.11 4.23
N THR A 65 -20.77 -2.36 3.93
CA THR A 65 -21.36 -2.73 2.64
C THR A 65 -22.87 -2.57 2.69
N GLU A 66 -23.49 -2.28 1.56
CA GLU A 66 -24.94 -2.29 1.40
C GLU A 66 -25.52 -3.70 1.63
N ALA A 67 -26.85 -3.78 1.70
CA ALA A 67 -27.53 -5.06 1.83
C ALA A 67 -27.16 -6.02 0.68
N PRO A 68 -27.13 -7.34 0.92
CA PRO A 68 -26.85 -8.32 -0.13
C PRO A 68 -27.79 -8.16 -1.32
N TRP A 69 -27.27 -8.39 -2.53
CA TRP A 69 -28.05 -8.31 -3.77
C TRP A 69 -29.25 -9.27 -3.77
N ASP A 70 -29.01 -10.51 -3.37
CA ASP A 70 -30.06 -11.53 -3.20
C ASP A 70 -30.15 -11.91 -1.73
N ASN A 71 -31.35 -11.81 -1.18
CA ASN A 71 -31.68 -12.32 0.15
C ASN A 71 -32.70 -13.46 0.01
N PRO A 72 -32.31 -14.73 0.21
CA PRO A 72 -33.21 -15.88 0.08
C PRO A 72 -34.44 -15.80 0.99
N ASP A 73 -34.34 -15.12 2.14
CA ASP A 73 -35.42 -15.03 3.12
C ASP A 73 -36.51 -14.02 2.73
N THR A 74 -36.22 -13.10 1.82
CA THR A 74 -37.13 -12.00 1.43
C THR A 74 -37.37 -11.95 -0.09
N GLN A 75 -36.99 -13.00 -0.81
CA GLN A 75 -37.14 -13.04 -2.26
C GLN A 75 -38.63 -13.08 -2.64
N PRO A 76 -39.13 -12.14 -3.46
CA PRO A 76 -40.51 -12.14 -3.86
C PRO A 76 -40.80 -13.32 -4.82
N PRO A 77 -42.07 -13.76 -4.90
CA PRO A 77 -42.48 -14.80 -5.86
C PRO A 77 -42.26 -14.33 -7.30
N LYS A 78 -42.15 -15.28 -8.24
CA LYS A 78 -41.96 -14.98 -9.68
C LYS A 78 -43.09 -14.17 -10.30
N SER A 79 -44.26 -14.14 -9.68
CA SER A 79 -45.41 -13.35 -10.14
C SER A 79 -45.35 -11.89 -9.68
N TRP A 80 -44.42 -11.55 -8.78
CA TRP A 80 -44.28 -10.19 -8.28
C TRP A 80 -43.75 -9.22 -9.36
N PRO A 81 -44.25 -7.98 -9.42
CA PRO A 81 -45.40 -7.47 -8.67
C PRO A 81 -46.73 -7.91 -9.32
N ASP A 82 -47.65 -8.45 -8.52
CA ASP A 82 -48.95 -8.94 -9.02
C ASP A 82 -49.93 -7.78 -9.33
N ASP A 83 -49.89 -6.73 -8.51
CA ASP A 83 -50.62 -5.48 -8.71
C ASP A 83 -49.61 -4.33 -8.52
N GLY A 84 -49.45 -3.48 -9.54
CA GLY A 84 -48.40 -2.46 -9.63
C GLY A 84 -48.66 -1.24 -8.74
N SER A 85 -49.07 -1.46 -7.49
CA SER A 85 -49.40 -0.42 -6.52
C SER A 85 -48.22 -0.11 -5.59
N VAL A 86 -48.07 1.16 -5.24
CA VAL A 86 -47.05 1.65 -4.29
C VAL A 86 -47.75 2.44 -3.21
N VAL A 87 -47.50 2.07 -1.96
CA VAL A 87 -47.99 2.77 -0.77
C VAL A 87 -46.80 3.40 -0.07
N ILE A 88 -46.88 4.71 0.15
CA ILE A 88 -45.91 5.46 0.95
C ILE A 88 -46.60 5.75 2.27
N ASP A 89 -46.05 5.22 3.36
CA ASP A 89 -46.58 5.37 4.71
C ASP A 89 -45.46 5.86 5.63
N ASP A 90 -45.63 7.06 6.20
CA ASP A 90 -44.66 7.77 7.07
C ASP A 90 -43.21 7.70 6.56
N LEU A 91 -42.99 7.99 5.27
CA LEU A 91 -41.67 7.90 4.67
C LEU A 91 -40.76 9.04 5.14
N GLN A 92 -39.72 8.68 5.87
CA GLN A 92 -38.73 9.60 6.39
C GLN A 92 -37.35 9.31 5.79
N LEU A 93 -36.72 10.33 5.21
CA LEU A 93 -35.44 10.19 4.52
C LEU A 93 -34.45 11.27 4.95
N ARG A 94 -33.18 10.88 5.06
CA ARG A 94 -32.03 11.76 5.29
C ARG A 94 -30.85 11.32 4.44
N TYR A 95 -30.01 12.28 4.04
CA TYR A 95 -28.84 12.00 3.22
C TYR A 95 -27.63 11.48 3.99
N ARG A 96 -27.49 11.88 5.26
CA ARG A 96 -26.39 11.47 6.14
C ARG A 96 -26.90 11.37 7.57
N ASP A 97 -26.30 10.47 8.33
CA ASP A 97 -26.50 10.39 9.75
C ASP A 97 -26.20 11.73 10.44
N GLY A 98 -27.04 12.06 11.43
CA GLY A 98 -26.95 13.33 12.17
C GLY A 98 -27.53 14.58 11.49
N LEU A 99 -27.92 14.52 10.21
CA LEU A 99 -28.66 15.62 9.57
C LEU A 99 -30.16 15.56 9.89
N GLU A 100 -30.81 16.71 9.72
CA GLU A 100 -32.27 16.77 9.72
C GLU A 100 -32.86 15.91 8.60
N LEU A 101 -34.05 15.38 8.87
CA LEU A 101 -34.87 14.71 7.87
C LEU A 101 -35.24 15.69 6.75
N VAL A 102 -35.07 15.25 5.50
CA VAL A 102 -35.49 16.01 4.32
C VAL A 102 -36.94 15.70 3.98
N LEU A 103 -37.35 14.45 4.14
CA LEU A 103 -38.75 14.02 4.09
C LEU A 103 -39.20 13.64 5.50
N LYS A 104 -40.36 14.15 5.91
CA LYS A 104 -40.83 14.17 7.31
C LYS A 104 -42.22 13.54 7.50
N GLY A 105 -42.61 12.60 6.63
CA GLY A 105 -43.94 11.99 6.59
C GLY A 105 -44.80 12.52 5.46
#